data_AF-A0A1H9FXW8-F1
#
_entry.id   AF-A0A1H9FXW8-F1
#
_cell.length_a   1.000
_cell.length_b   1.000
_cell.length_c   1.000
_cell.angle_alpha   90.00
_cell.angle_beta   90.00
_cell.angle_gamma   90.00
#
_symmetry.space_group_name_H-M   'P 1'
#
loop_
_entity.id
_entity.type
_entity.pdbx_description
1 polymer ?
#
loop_
_entity_poly.entity_id
_entity_poly.type
_entity_poly.pdbx_seq_one_letter_code
_entity_poly.pdbx_strand_id
1 'polypeptide(L)'
;MTDTRPTPAMVPGTPGDTASDTNSRIDDLRHRLAEGTEHLSEAARARVVAARERAISAQRSARRAMHDGSDAATDLFDRQPLVIGALAFALGAAVAALLPKTRTENSYLGAQRDALMDEAERIFQEESSRARAALDTAQTEMTSAARDVTDTAARAARSAVDDAAEAAKDAAHEVETKARSSAKEVKAKTKSAAKH
;
A
#
# COMPACT_ATOMS: atom_id res chain seq x y z
N MET A 1 1.18 11.24 -71.35
CA MET A 1 0.51 10.21 -70.52
C MET A 1 1.23 10.15 -69.18
N THR A 2 0.74 10.91 -68.20
CA THR A 2 1.25 10.86 -66.82
C THR A 2 0.30 9.96 -66.01
N ASP A 3 0.84 8.84 -65.55
CA ASP A 3 0.19 7.83 -64.73
C ASP A 3 0.08 8.34 -63.29
N THR A 4 -1.12 8.77 -62.90
CA THR A 4 -1.44 9.19 -61.54
C THR A 4 -1.84 7.95 -60.74
N ARG A 5 -0.90 7.37 -59.98
CA ARG A 5 -1.24 6.30 -59.04
C ARG A 5 -2.13 6.85 -57.91
N PRO A 6 -3.22 6.16 -57.52
CA PRO A 6 -4.06 6.61 -56.43
C PRO A 6 -3.32 6.48 -55.09
N THR A 7 -3.33 7.55 -54.31
CA THR A 7 -2.93 7.54 -52.89
C THR A 7 -3.88 6.62 -52.11
N PRO A 8 -3.39 5.66 -51.31
CA PRO A 8 -4.25 4.85 -50.46
C PRO A 8 -4.93 5.78 -49.44
N ALA A 9 -6.26 5.81 -49.49
CA ALA A 9 -7.05 6.49 -48.48
C ALA A 9 -6.74 5.87 -47.11
N MET A 10 -6.22 6.67 -46.19
CA MET A 10 -6.14 6.34 -44.77
C MET A 10 -7.57 6.13 -44.28
N VAL A 11 -7.97 4.88 -44.09
CA VAL A 11 -9.28 4.55 -43.52
C VAL A 11 -9.27 4.96 -42.05
N PRO A 12 -10.08 5.93 -41.60
CA PRO A 12 -10.24 6.17 -40.17
C PRO A 12 -10.91 4.94 -39.55
N GLY A 13 -10.23 4.30 -38.60
CA GLY A 13 -10.74 3.10 -37.92
C GLY A 13 -12.14 3.33 -37.36
N THR A 14 -13.05 2.40 -37.65
CA THR A 14 -14.45 2.43 -37.24
C THR A 14 -14.54 2.39 -35.70
N PRO A 15 -15.30 3.29 -35.04
CA PRO A 15 -15.40 3.36 -33.57
C PRO A 15 -16.08 2.16 -32.87
N GLY A 16 -16.40 1.07 -33.60
CA GLY A 16 -16.99 -0.16 -33.06
C GLY A 16 -15.99 -1.25 -32.67
N ASP A 17 -14.79 -1.27 -33.27
CA ASP A 17 -13.84 -2.38 -33.10
C ASP A 17 -13.04 -2.27 -31.80
N THR A 18 -12.67 -1.05 -31.39
CA THR A 18 -11.91 -0.80 -30.16
C THR A 18 -12.70 -1.07 -28.88
N ALA A 19 -14.03 -0.91 -28.90
CA ALA A 19 -14.90 -1.19 -27.77
C ALA A 19 -15.02 -2.70 -27.48
N SER A 20 -15.13 -3.51 -28.54
CA SER A 20 -15.26 -4.97 -28.45
C SER A 20 -13.96 -5.65 -28.00
N ASP A 21 -12.81 -5.13 -28.45
CA ASP A 21 -11.49 -5.59 -28.03
C ASP A 21 -11.17 -5.26 -26.57
N THR A 22 -11.69 -4.13 -26.08
CA THR A 22 -11.49 -3.71 -24.69
C THR A 22 -12.34 -4.54 -23.74
N ASN A 23 -13.60 -4.80 -24.10
CA ASN A 23 -14.51 -5.62 -23.28
C ASN A 23 -14.03 -7.07 -23.18
N SER A 24 -13.59 -7.68 -24.30
CA SER A 24 -13.07 -9.05 -24.30
C SER A 24 -11.82 -9.21 -23.42
N ARG A 25 -10.94 -8.21 -23.37
CA ARG A 25 -9.76 -8.21 -22.48
C ARG A 25 -10.12 -8.05 -21.01
N ILE A 26 -11.13 -7.23 -20.70
CA ILE A 26 -11.62 -7.04 -19.32
C ILE A 26 -12.26 -8.34 -18.82
N ASP A 27 -13.03 -9.02 -19.67
CA ASP A 27 -13.67 -10.28 -19.30
C ASP A 27 -12.66 -11.41 -19.11
N ASP A 28 -11.64 -11.52 -19.97
CA ASP A 28 -10.55 -12.50 -19.79
C ASP A 28 -9.79 -12.24 -18.47
N LEU A 29 -9.52 -10.96 -18.15
CA LEU A 29 -8.84 -10.59 -16.91
C LEU A 29 -9.70 -10.96 -15.69
N ARG A 30 -11.00 -10.68 -15.72
CA ARG A 30 -11.93 -11.06 -14.65
C ARG A 30 -12.03 -12.57 -14.49
N HIS A 31 -12.03 -13.30 -15.59
CA HIS A 31 -12.08 -14.76 -15.56
C HIS A 31 -10.84 -15.34 -14.88
N ARG A 32 -9.65 -14.84 -15.20
CA ARG A 32 -8.39 -15.22 -14.53
C ARG A 32 -8.35 -14.80 -13.07
N LEU A 33 -8.88 -13.63 -12.74
CA LEU A 33 -8.96 -13.14 -11.36
C LEU A 33 -9.89 -14.00 -10.50
N ALA A 34 -10.94 -14.55 -11.10
CA ALA A 34 -11.89 -15.45 -10.47
C ALA A 34 -11.45 -16.92 -10.46
N GLU A 35 -10.43 -17.28 -11.24
CA GLU A 35 -9.94 -18.65 -11.35
C GLU A 35 -9.42 -19.16 -9.99
N GLY A 36 -9.80 -20.39 -9.66
CA GLY A 36 -9.50 -21.04 -8.38
C GLY A 36 -10.36 -20.58 -7.20
N THR A 37 -11.39 -19.74 -7.43
CA THR A 37 -12.33 -19.29 -6.40
C THR A 37 -13.73 -19.88 -6.55
N GLU A 38 -13.90 -20.85 -7.44
CA GLU A 38 -15.19 -21.45 -7.82
C GLU A 38 -15.87 -22.19 -6.65
N HIS A 39 -15.09 -22.58 -5.64
CA HIS A 39 -15.55 -23.25 -4.42
C HIS A 39 -15.87 -22.29 -3.27
N LEU A 40 -15.64 -20.98 -3.46
CA LEU A 40 -15.93 -19.95 -2.46
C LEU A 40 -17.33 -19.39 -2.64
N SER A 41 -17.91 -18.83 -1.57
CA SER A 41 -19.15 -18.05 -1.70
C SER A 41 -18.92 -16.81 -2.55
N GLU A 42 -19.97 -16.29 -3.22
CA GLU A 42 -19.87 -15.10 -4.07
C GLU A 42 -19.26 -13.89 -3.33
N ALA A 43 -19.58 -13.73 -2.04
CA ALA A 43 -19.00 -12.68 -1.21
C ALA A 43 -17.49 -12.88 -0.94
N ALA A 44 -17.03 -14.13 -0.78
CA ALA A 44 -15.62 -14.45 -0.60
C ALA A 44 -14.84 -14.32 -1.92
N ARG A 45 -15.41 -14.82 -3.02
CA ARG A 45 -14.89 -14.65 -4.38
C ARG A 45 -14.71 -13.17 -4.74
N ALA A 46 -15.72 -12.34 -4.50
CA ALA A 46 -15.63 -10.90 -4.74
C ALA A 46 -14.49 -10.22 -3.97
N ARG A 47 -14.26 -10.61 -2.70
CA ARG A 47 -13.12 -10.10 -1.91
C ARG A 47 -11.77 -10.52 -2.48
N VAL A 48 -11.62 -11.79 -2.88
CA VAL A 48 -10.38 -12.30 -3.47
C VAL A 48 -10.09 -11.59 -4.80
N VAL A 49 -11.10 -11.44 -5.66
CA VAL A 49 -10.98 -10.71 -6.93
C VAL A 49 -10.55 -9.27 -6.67
N ALA A 50 -11.21 -8.54 -5.76
CA ALA A 50 -10.85 -7.16 -5.44
C ALA A 50 -9.45 -7.02 -4.82
N ALA A 51 -9.00 -8.00 -4.03
CA ALA A 51 -7.64 -8.02 -3.50
C ALA A 51 -6.60 -8.24 -4.61
N ARG A 52 -6.85 -9.20 -5.51
CA ARG A 52 -5.98 -9.48 -6.66
C ARG A 52 -5.93 -8.29 -7.62
N GLU A 53 -7.04 -7.60 -7.87
CA GLU A 53 -7.07 -6.38 -8.69
C GLU A 53 -6.19 -5.27 -8.10
N ARG A 54 -6.29 -5.03 -6.78
CA ARG A 54 -5.42 -4.07 -6.09
C ARG A 54 -3.94 -4.46 -6.16
N ALA A 55 -3.63 -5.75 -6.01
CA ALA A 55 -2.27 -6.23 -6.12
C ALA A 55 -1.70 -6.01 -7.53
N ILE A 56 -2.47 -6.30 -8.57
CA ILE A 56 -2.06 -6.10 -9.97
C ILE A 56 -1.89 -4.62 -10.28
N SER A 57 -2.80 -3.75 -9.81
CA SER A 57 -2.69 -2.32 -10.05
C SER A 57 -1.47 -1.73 -9.34
N ALA A 58 -1.22 -2.12 -8.09
CA ALA A 58 -0.03 -1.77 -7.34
C ALA A 58 1.24 -2.24 -8.06
N GLN A 59 1.28 -3.49 -8.53
CA GLN A 59 2.42 -4.04 -9.26
C GLN A 59 2.72 -3.26 -10.55
N ARG A 60 1.70 -2.88 -11.32
CA ARG A 60 1.89 -2.07 -12.55
C ARG A 60 2.44 -0.69 -12.24
N SER A 61 1.93 -0.05 -11.20
CA SER A 61 2.42 1.27 -10.79
C SER A 61 3.85 1.20 -10.25
N ALA A 62 4.16 0.19 -9.44
CA ALA A 62 5.52 -0.08 -8.97
C ALA A 62 6.48 -0.33 -10.15
N ARG A 63 6.08 -1.13 -11.14
CA ARG A 63 6.91 -1.41 -12.33
C ARG A 63 7.23 -0.14 -13.13
N ARG A 64 6.24 0.74 -13.32
CA ARG A 64 6.46 2.03 -13.99
C ARG A 64 7.43 2.90 -13.19
N ALA A 65 7.16 3.07 -11.90
CA ALA A 65 8.03 3.85 -11.02
C ALA A 65 9.47 3.29 -10.97
N MET A 66 9.65 1.98 -10.99
CA MET A 66 10.98 1.36 -11.05
C MET A 66 11.68 1.60 -12.38
N HIS A 67 10.95 1.51 -13.50
CA HIS A 67 11.54 1.79 -14.81
C HIS A 67 12.02 3.25 -14.89
N ASP A 68 11.16 4.19 -14.47
CA ASP A 68 11.46 5.62 -14.50
C ASP A 68 12.50 6.04 -13.44
N GLY A 69 12.60 5.32 -12.34
CA GLY A 69 13.55 5.59 -11.25
C GLY A 69 14.91 4.90 -11.38
N SER A 70 15.07 3.96 -12.31
CA SER A 70 16.29 3.14 -12.43
C SER A 70 17.54 3.97 -12.76
N ASP A 71 17.42 4.93 -13.67
CA ASP A 71 18.53 5.83 -14.05
C ASP A 71 18.94 6.74 -12.88
N ALA A 72 17.96 7.30 -12.15
CA ALA A 72 18.21 8.14 -10.98
C ALA A 72 18.79 7.36 -9.79
N ALA A 73 18.37 6.10 -9.62
CA ALA A 73 18.89 5.23 -8.56
C ALA A 73 20.36 4.88 -8.81
N THR A 74 20.76 4.68 -10.07
CA THR A 74 22.14 4.36 -10.44
C THR A 74 23.08 5.55 -10.14
N ASP A 75 22.72 6.77 -10.56
CA ASP A 75 23.52 7.97 -10.27
C ASP A 75 23.61 8.27 -8.76
N LEU A 76 22.53 8.04 -8.01
CA LEU A 76 22.54 8.22 -6.56
C LEU A 76 23.39 7.16 -5.83
N PHE A 77 23.47 5.93 -6.36
CA PHE A 77 24.29 4.86 -5.77
C PHE A 77 25.78 5.17 -5.87
N ASP A 78 26.21 5.65 -7.04
CA ASP A 78 27.61 6.01 -7.28
C ASP A 78 28.05 7.22 -6.44
N ARG A 79 27.13 8.17 -6.19
CA ARG A 79 27.44 9.40 -5.45
C ARG A 79 27.28 9.27 -3.94
N GLN A 80 26.24 8.55 -3.48
CA GLN A 80 25.79 8.57 -2.10
C GLN A 80 25.25 7.20 -1.63
N PRO A 81 26.13 6.18 -1.50
CA PRO A 81 25.70 4.83 -1.11
C PRO A 81 25.01 4.79 0.27
N LEU A 82 25.39 5.67 1.19
CA LEU A 82 24.75 5.78 2.51
C LEU A 82 23.29 6.24 2.44
N VAL A 83 22.97 7.16 1.52
CA VAL A 83 21.60 7.66 1.35
C VAL A 83 20.69 6.57 0.79
N ILE A 84 21.18 5.79 -0.18
CA ILE A 84 20.44 4.62 -0.67
C ILE A 84 20.24 3.58 0.43
N GLY A 85 21.27 3.31 1.23
CA GLY A 85 21.16 2.42 2.38
C GLY A 85 20.05 2.86 3.35
N ALA A 86 19.98 4.15 3.67
CA ALA A 86 18.96 4.72 4.54
C ALA A 86 17.55 4.60 3.92
N LEU A 87 17.39 4.89 2.62
CA LEU A 87 16.12 4.74 1.91
C LEU A 87 15.65 3.28 1.87
N ALA A 88 16.57 2.35 1.57
CA ALA A 88 16.27 0.92 1.54
C ALA A 88 15.86 0.41 2.92
N PHE A 89 16.56 0.84 3.99
CA PHE A 89 16.20 0.53 5.36
C PHE A 89 14.81 1.06 5.71
N ALA A 90 14.52 2.33 5.41
CA ALA A 90 13.24 2.95 5.68
C ALA A 90 12.09 2.22 4.96
N LEU A 91 12.28 1.86 3.69
CA LEU A 91 11.31 1.08 2.93
C LEU A 91 11.09 -0.31 3.55
N GLY A 92 12.16 -1.00 3.93
CA GLY A 92 12.09 -2.29 4.60
C GLY A 92 11.33 -2.22 5.93
N ALA A 93 11.60 -1.18 6.73
CA ALA A 93 10.90 -0.95 7.99
C ALA A 93 9.41 -0.66 7.79
N ALA A 94 9.06 0.14 6.78
CA ALA A 94 7.66 0.43 6.46
C ALA A 94 6.90 -0.84 6.06
N VAL A 95 7.51 -1.70 5.23
CA VAL A 95 6.92 -3.01 4.89
C VAL A 95 6.79 -3.89 6.13
N ALA A 96 7.83 -3.97 6.97
CA ALA A 96 7.82 -4.73 8.21
C ALA A 96 6.69 -4.28 9.16
N ALA A 97 6.42 -2.98 9.23
CA ALA A 97 5.37 -2.41 10.08
C ALA A 97 3.94 -2.79 9.65
N LEU A 98 3.74 -3.10 8.36
CA LEU A 98 2.45 -3.52 7.81
C LEU A 98 2.17 -5.03 8.02
N LEU A 99 3.15 -5.83 8.43
CA LEU A 99 2.93 -7.25 8.66
C LEU A 99 2.01 -7.46 9.88
N PRO A 100 0.98 -8.32 9.78
CA PRO A 100 0.08 -8.60 10.89
C PRO A 100 0.84 -9.25 12.05
N LYS A 101 0.69 -8.69 13.27
CA LYS A 101 1.21 -9.31 14.50
C LYS A 101 0.53 -10.65 14.71
N THR A 102 1.30 -11.74 14.77
CA THR A 102 0.73 -13.07 14.93
C THR A 102 0.31 -13.32 16.38
N ARG A 103 -0.86 -13.93 16.61
CA ARG A 103 -1.43 -14.15 17.95
C ARG A 103 -0.53 -14.99 18.87
N THR A 104 0.21 -15.92 18.29
CA THR A 104 1.15 -16.81 18.98
C THR A 104 2.37 -16.05 19.54
N GLU A 105 2.75 -14.96 18.88
CA GLU A 105 3.90 -14.12 19.25
C GLU A 105 3.54 -13.22 20.44
N ASN A 106 2.31 -12.68 20.47
CA ASN A 106 1.83 -11.87 21.59
C ASN A 106 1.71 -12.64 22.91
N SER A 107 1.41 -13.95 22.90
CA SER A 107 1.23 -14.72 24.14
C SER A 107 2.55 -15.12 24.80
N TYR A 108 3.63 -15.26 24.03
CA TYR A 108 4.95 -15.65 24.55
C TYR A 108 5.93 -14.48 24.66
N LEU A 109 5.82 -13.49 23.78
CA LEU A 109 6.76 -12.37 23.69
C LEU A 109 6.13 -11.02 24.08
N GLY A 110 4.86 -10.98 24.50
CA GLY A 110 4.16 -9.73 24.81
C GLY A 110 4.90 -8.80 25.78
N ALA A 111 5.35 -9.33 26.92
CA ALA A 111 6.08 -8.54 27.92
C ALA A 111 7.48 -8.11 27.44
N GLN A 112 8.18 -8.95 26.68
CA GLN A 112 9.48 -8.61 26.10
C GLN A 112 9.33 -7.57 24.98
N ARG A 113 8.30 -7.71 24.15
CA ARG A 113 7.92 -6.74 23.12
C ARG A 113 7.62 -5.38 23.74
N ASP A 114 6.83 -5.34 24.81
CA ASP A 114 6.46 -4.09 25.46
C ASP A 114 7.70 -3.38 26.01
N ALA A 115 8.59 -4.10 26.69
CA ALA A 115 9.87 -3.55 27.13
C ALA A 115 10.74 -3.04 25.97
N LEU A 116 10.79 -3.78 24.86
CA LEU A 116 11.53 -3.37 23.66
C LEU A 116 10.90 -2.15 22.98
N MET A 117 9.57 -2.02 22.99
CA MET A 117 8.85 -0.89 22.42
C MET A 117 9.01 0.36 23.29
N ASP A 118 8.91 0.22 24.61
CA ASP A 118 9.15 1.31 25.55
C ASP A 118 10.59 1.83 25.44
N GLU A 119 11.56 0.93 25.30
CA GLU A 119 12.96 1.28 25.08
C GLU A 119 13.17 1.94 23.72
N ALA A 120 12.52 1.44 22.66
CA ALA A 120 12.57 2.05 21.34
C ALA A 120 11.95 3.45 21.34
N GLU A 121 10.83 3.65 22.03
CA GLU A 121 10.17 4.96 22.19
C GLU A 121 11.08 5.93 22.94
N ARG A 122 11.75 5.50 24.01
CA ARG A 122 12.71 6.31 24.76
C ARG A 122 13.88 6.74 23.88
N ILE A 123 14.53 5.80 23.19
CA ILE A 123 15.63 6.08 22.27
C ILE A 123 15.17 7.02 21.15
N PHE A 124 13.99 6.78 20.59
CA PHE A 124 13.43 7.61 19.54
C PHE A 124 13.19 9.04 20.02
N GLN A 125 12.61 9.25 21.21
CA GLN A 125 12.42 10.58 21.77
C GLN A 125 13.75 11.31 21.96
N GLU A 126 14.76 10.63 22.52
CA GLU A 126 16.11 11.16 22.72
C GLU A 126 16.77 11.57 21.40
N GLU A 127 16.77 10.68 20.41
CA GLU A 127 17.40 10.90 19.10
C GLU A 127 16.61 11.85 18.20
N SER A 128 15.27 11.88 18.29
CA SER A 128 14.44 12.74 17.44
C SER A 128 14.75 14.23 17.65
N SER A 129 15.08 14.62 18.88
CA SER A 129 15.48 15.98 19.22
C SER A 129 16.80 16.38 18.53
N ARG A 130 17.76 15.45 18.50
CA ARG A 130 19.07 15.62 17.84
C ARG A 130 18.92 15.61 16.32
N ALA A 131 18.08 14.71 15.80
CA ALA A 131 17.79 14.61 14.38
C ALA A 131 17.14 15.89 13.83
N ARG A 132 16.21 16.51 14.58
CA ARG A 132 15.61 17.80 14.20
C ARG A 132 16.66 18.91 14.06
N ALA A 133 17.57 19.03 15.02
CA ALA A 133 18.66 20.02 14.96
C ALA A 133 19.62 19.77 13.77
N ALA A 134 19.93 18.51 13.49
CA ALA A 134 20.76 18.13 12.34
C ALA A 134 20.04 18.42 11.00
N LEU A 135 18.73 18.18 10.93
CA LEU A 135 17.91 18.45 9.74
C LEU A 135 17.80 19.95 9.42
N ASP A 136 17.61 20.80 10.42
CA ASP A 136 17.57 22.26 10.22
C ASP A 136 18.89 22.79 9.64
N THR A 137 20.01 22.20 10.08
CA THR A 137 21.34 22.53 9.56
C THR A 137 21.50 22.05 8.11
N ALA A 138 21.08 20.81 7.81
CA ALA A 138 21.18 20.22 6.48
C ALA A 138 20.24 20.86 5.44
N GLN A 139 19.03 21.29 5.84
CA GLN A 139 18.08 21.96 4.94
C GLN A 139 18.63 23.27 4.38
N THR A 140 19.47 23.95 5.15
CA THR A 140 20.05 25.24 4.77
C THR A 140 21.07 25.08 3.64
N GLU A 141 21.75 23.93 3.55
CA GLU A 141 22.79 23.65 2.53
C GLU A 141 22.29 22.84 1.32
N MET A 142 21.04 22.36 1.35
CA MET A 142 20.51 21.52 0.27
C MET A 142 20.16 22.32 -1.00
N THR A 143 20.59 21.80 -2.16
CA THR A 143 20.28 22.36 -3.47
C THR A 143 18.81 22.15 -3.84
N SER A 144 18.28 22.97 -4.76
CA SER A 144 16.87 22.94 -5.17
C SER A 144 16.43 21.55 -5.69
N ALA A 145 17.29 20.84 -6.43
CA ALA A 145 16.98 19.51 -6.95
C ALA A 145 16.86 18.45 -5.85
N ALA A 146 17.66 18.55 -4.79
CA ALA A 146 17.55 17.65 -3.64
C ALA A 146 16.27 17.90 -2.83
N ARG A 147 15.84 19.17 -2.73
CA ARG A 147 14.59 19.54 -2.04
C ARG A 147 13.36 18.94 -2.69
N ASP A 148 13.27 18.95 -4.02
CA ASP A 148 12.10 18.40 -4.73
C ASP A 148 11.95 16.88 -4.54
N VAL A 149 13.07 16.14 -4.56
CA VAL A 149 13.08 14.70 -4.26
C VAL A 149 12.66 14.44 -2.81
N THR A 150 13.18 15.25 -1.88
CA THR A 150 12.89 15.10 -0.44
C THR A 150 11.42 15.42 -0.13
N ASP A 151 10.85 16.47 -0.73
CA ASP A 151 9.45 16.85 -0.53
C ASP A 151 8.49 15.81 -1.12
N THR A 152 8.83 15.27 -2.30
CA THR A 152 8.06 14.17 -2.92
C THR A 152 8.05 12.92 -2.04
N ALA A 153 9.22 12.53 -1.50
CA ALA A 153 9.33 11.41 -0.58
C ALA A 153 8.56 11.67 0.73
N ALA A 154 8.64 12.88 1.28
CA ALA A 154 7.94 13.25 2.50
C ALA A 154 6.41 13.21 2.33
N ARG A 155 5.88 13.66 1.20
CA ARG A 155 4.44 13.60 0.89
C ARG A 155 3.95 12.16 0.73
N ALA A 156 4.71 11.33 0.01
CA ALA A 156 4.38 9.92 -0.15
C ALA A 156 4.37 9.18 1.20
N ALA A 157 5.34 9.47 2.07
CA ALA A 157 5.38 8.91 3.42
C ALA A 157 4.17 9.33 4.27
N ARG A 158 3.78 10.62 4.25
CA ARG A 158 2.61 11.09 4.99
C ARG A 158 1.32 10.41 4.53
N SER A 159 1.09 10.33 3.22
CA SER A 159 -0.09 9.66 2.66
C SER A 159 -0.18 8.18 3.10
N ALA A 160 0.94 7.45 3.06
CA ALA A 160 0.97 6.06 3.48
C ALA A 160 0.66 5.88 4.98
N VAL A 161 1.13 6.82 5.82
CA VAL A 161 0.82 6.84 7.25
C VAL A 161 -0.67 7.13 7.50
N ASP A 162 -1.24 8.10 6.79
CA ASP A 162 -2.66 8.44 6.90
C ASP A 162 -3.56 7.27 6.48
N ASP A 163 -3.24 6.61 5.37
CA ASP A 163 -3.96 5.42 4.89
C ASP A 163 -3.87 4.25 5.88
N ALA A 164 -2.69 4.02 6.47
CA ALA A 164 -2.50 3.00 7.50
C ALA A 164 -3.27 3.33 8.78
N ALA A 165 -3.31 4.60 9.18
CA ALA A 165 -4.06 5.07 10.35
C ALA A 165 -5.58 4.89 10.16
N GLU A 166 -6.10 5.22 8.98
CA GLU A 166 -7.51 4.99 8.65
C GLU A 166 -7.86 3.50 8.62
N ALA A 167 -7.04 2.66 7.98
CA ALA A 167 -7.25 1.21 7.98
C ALA A 167 -7.24 0.60 9.40
N ALA A 168 -6.40 1.13 10.29
CA ALA A 168 -6.36 0.72 11.69
C ALA A 168 -7.62 1.14 12.46
N LYS A 169 -8.14 2.36 12.22
CA LYS A 169 -9.41 2.83 12.81
C LYS A 169 -10.60 2.00 12.35
N ASP A 170 -10.68 1.68 11.06
CA ASP A 170 -11.76 0.86 10.50
C ASP A 170 -11.79 -0.55 11.11
N ALA A 171 -10.61 -1.18 11.23
CA ALA A 171 -10.48 -2.48 11.88
C ALA A 171 -10.89 -2.43 13.37
N ALA A 172 -10.53 -1.36 14.08
CA ALA A 172 -10.91 -1.17 15.48
C ALA A 172 -12.43 -0.97 15.64
N HIS A 173 -13.06 -0.18 14.74
CA HIS A 173 -14.50 0.05 14.75
C HIS A 173 -15.29 -1.23 14.47
N GLU A 174 -14.85 -2.09 13.56
CA GLU A 174 -15.52 -3.36 13.27
C GLU A 174 -15.48 -4.31 14.49
N VAL A 175 -14.33 -4.35 15.20
CA VAL A 175 -14.16 -5.15 16.42
C VAL A 175 -15.06 -4.64 17.54
N GLU A 176 -15.13 -3.32 17.75
CA GLU A 176 -16.01 -2.73 18.77
C GLU A 176 -17.48 -3.01 18.49
N THR A 177 -17.89 -2.92 17.22
CA THR A 177 -19.30 -3.10 16.82
C THR A 177 -19.75 -4.56 17.00
N LYS A 178 -18.90 -5.52 16.64
CA LYS A 178 -19.11 -6.95 16.93
C LYS A 178 -19.13 -7.24 18.42
N ALA A 179 -18.19 -6.67 19.19
CA ALA A 179 -18.14 -6.85 20.63
C ALA A 179 -19.41 -6.33 21.33
N ARG A 180 -19.93 -5.16 20.92
CA ARG A 180 -21.19 -4.60 21.44
C ARG A 180 -22.41 -5.44 21.05
N SER A 181 -22.44 -6.01 19.84
CA SER A 181 -23.58 -6.86 19.43
C SER A 181 -23.59 -8.17 20.21
N SER A 182 -22.44 -8.83 20.35
CA SER A 182 -22.29 -10.06 21.15
C SER A 182 -22.60 -9.81 22.63
N ALA A 183 -22.16 -8.68 23.20
CA ALA A 183 -22.49 -8.32 24.58
C ALA A 183 -24.00 -8.07 24.80
N LYS A 184 -24.70 -7.45 23.83
CA LYS A 184 -26.16 -7.30 23.89
C LYS A 184 -26.89 -8.64 23.79
N GLU A 185 -26.41 -9.55 22.95
CA GLU A 185 -27.01 -10.87 22.77
C GLU A 185 -26.85 -11.76 24.01
N VAL A 186 -25.66 -11.73 24.65
CA VAL A 186 -25.41 -12.42 25.92
C VAL A 186 -26.26 -11.82 27.04
N LYS A 187 -26.39 -10.50 27.11
CA LYS A 187 -27.24 -9.80 28.09
C LYS A 187 -28.73 -10.11 27.89
N ALA A 188 -29.18 -10.29 26.65
CA ALA A 188 -30.55 -10.69 26.35
C ALA A 188 -30.83 -12.15 26.77
N LYS A 189 -29.91 -13.08 26.48
CA LYS A 189 -30.02 -14.49 26.89
C LYS A 189 -30.02 -14.67 28.41
N THR A 190 -29.14 -13.97 29.12
CA THR A 190 -29.09 -14.01 30.59
C THR A 190 -30.33 -13.41 31.25
N LYS A 191 -30.89 -12.34 30.70
CA LYS A 191 -32.16 -11.75 31.18
C LYS A 191 -33.37 -12.66 30.92
N SER A 192 -33.36 -13.44 29.84
CA SER A 192 -34.39 -14.44 29.54
C SER A 192 -34.30 -15.67 30.45
N ALA A 193 -33.09 -16.08 30.86
CA ALA A 193 -32.88 -17.20 31.76
C ALA A 193 -33.25 -16.89 33.23
N ALA A 194 -33.18 -15.63 33.67
CA ALA A 194 -33.52 -15.21 35.03
C ALA A 194 -35.03 -14.99 35.27
N LYS A 195 -35.88 -15.19 34.24
CA LYS A 195 -37.33 -14.96 34.31
C LYS A 195 -38.15 -16.26 34.31
N HIS A 196 -37.49 -17.41 34.28
CA HIS A 196 -38.05 -18.75 34.47
C HIS A 196 -37.51 -19.34 35.77
#